data_AF-A0AAD5KMK3-F1
#
_entry.id   AF-A0AAD5KMK3-F1
#
_cell.length_a   1.000
_cell.length_b   1.000
_cell.length_c   1.000
_cell.angle_alpha   90.00
_cell.angle_beta   90.00
_cell.angle_gamma   90.00
#
_symmetry.space_group_name_H-M   'P 1'
#
loop_
_entity.id
_entity.type
_entity.pdbx_description
1 polymer ?
#
loop_
_entity_poly.entity_id
_entity_poly.type
_entity_poly.pdbx_seq_one_letter_code
_entity_poly.pdbx_strand_id
1 'polypeptide(L)'
;MWKMSKTVYRDFLQWDHVKEYRTPLDVTTDQRRRLRDSRLCDRQPMNNLGSNKWSLEGSPHVQGSWLQTSTDYLVNCRLEEMVLETECSDCVISSPIGDIPAAANGSFVHNLVTVVWDNSLKESQKCQTKQVEEGLALLYETTDPKVFRICDSNKQLNFVVKNISVGLCKPATNFTNFRPVLEMDRVVTSWITVNNSKSDAKSGNKT
;
A
#
# COMPACT_ATOMS: atom_id res chain seq x y z
N MET A 1 15.90 12.43 5.51
CA MET A 1 17.01 13.41 5.50
C MET A 1 18.02 12.96 6.55
N TRP A 2 19.32 13.09 6.27
CA TRP A 2 20.36 12.72 7.22
C TRP A 2 21.55 13.67 7.11
N LYS A 3 22.24 13.86 8.24
CA LYS A 3 23.52 14.57 8.30
C LYS A 3 24.65 13.56 8.10
N MET A 4 25.48 13.79 7.10
CA MET A 4 26.74 13.07 6.89
C MET A 4 27.86 13.93 7.46
N SER A 5 28.55 13.45 8.49
CA SER A 5 29.71 14.14 9.08
C SER A 5 30.97 13.35 8.77
N LYS A 6 32.03 14.05 8.36
CA LYS A 6 33.35 13.46 8.11
C LYS A 6 34.39 14.19 8.93
N THR A 7 35.21 13.41 9.62
CA THR A 7 36.31 13.89 10.44
C THR A 7 37.59 13.27 9.93
N VAL A 8 38.59 14.10 9.64
CA VAL A 8 39.92 13.68 9.20
C VAL A 8 40.93 14.20 10.21
N TYR A 9 41.67 13.29 10.83
CA TYR A 9 42.82 13.62 11.65
C TYR A 9 44.09 13.23 10.91
N ARG A 10 45.00 14.19 10.68
CA ARG A 10 46.29 13.89 10.06
C ARG A 10 47.35 13.77 11.15
N ASP A 11 47.96 12.59 11.26
CA ASP A 11 48.95 12.34 12.29
C ASP A 11 50.34 12.91 11.97
N PHE A 12 51.29 12.65 12.87
CA PHE A 12 52.67 13.09 12.75
C PHE A 12 53.34 12.57 11.46
N LEU A 13 53.03 11.34 11.04
CA LEU A 13 53.53 10.69 9.84
C LEU A 13 52.79 11.12 8.56
N GLN A 14 51.91 12.12 8.68
CA GLN A 14 51.03 12.62 7.62
C GLN A 14 50.00 11.59 7.15
N TRP A 15 49.67 10.59 7.97
CA TRP A 15 48.60 9.65 7.66
C TRP A 15 47.25 10.21 8.08
N ASP A 16 46.27 10.06 7.18
CA ASP A 16 44.91 10.53 7.39
C ASP A 16 44.04 9.45 8.03
N HIS A 17 43.63 9.70 9.27
CA HIS A 17 42.65 8.90 10.01
C HIS A 17 41.26 9.46 9.76
N VAL A 18 40.46 8.75 8.96
CA VAL A 18 39.13 9.20 8.53
C VAL A 18 38.04 8.51 9.32
N LYS A 19 37.08 9.28 9.84
CA LYS A 19 35.84 8.79 10.46
C LYS A 19 34.63 9.42 9.79
N GLU A 20 33.65 8.60 9.46
CA GLU A 20 32.41 9.04 8.82
C GLU A 20 31.20 8.59 9.64
N TYR A 21 30.24 9.49 9.82
CA TYR A 21 29.03 9.25 10.60
C TYR A 21 27.79 9.71 9.84
N ARG A 22 26.74 8.89 9.88
CA ARG A 22 25.42 9.23 9.34
C ARG A 22 24.43 9.32 10.50
N THR A 23 23.81 10.49 10.64
CA THR A 23 22.81 10.73 11.68
C THR A 23 21.48 11.10 11.02
N PRO A 24 20.38 10.38 11.27
CA PRO A 24 19.06 10.78 10.78
C PRO A 24 18.69 12.13 11.38
N LEU A 25 18.06 13.00 10.59
CA LEU A 25 17.61 14.30 11.06
C LEU A 25 16.10 14.29 11.28
N ASP A 26 15.68 14.72 12.46
CA ASP A 26 14.27 14.98 12.77
C ASP A 26 13.82 16.24 12.04
N VAL A 27 12.97 16.06 11.03
CA VAL A 27 12.45 17.14 10.20
C VAL A 27 11.10 17.58 10.75
N THR A 28 10.82 18.88 10.85
CA THR A 28 9.47 19.36 11.22
C THR A 28 8.46 19.15 10.08
N THR A 29 7.16 19.13 10.39
CA THR A 29 6.09 18.97 9.38
C THR A 29 6.17 20.01 8.26
N ASP A 30 6.45 21.27 8.59
CA ASP A 30 6.53 22.36 7.62
C ASP A 30 7.76 22.25 6.71
N GLN A 31 8.90 21.85 7.28
CA GLN A 31 10.09 21.58 6.50
C GLN A 31 9.89 20.43 5.51
N ARG A 32 9.15 19.39 5.88
CA ARG A 32 8.84 18.27 4.98
C ARG A 32 7.91 18.70 3.83
N ARG A 33 6.90 19.54 4.13
CA ARG A 33 6.03 20.13 3.09
C ARG A 33 6.84 21.01 2.13
N ARG A 34 7.70 21.87 2.66
CA ARG A 34 8.64 22.67 1.84
C ARG A 34 9.55 21.78 1.00
N LEU A 35 10.07 20.68 1.53
CA LEU A 35 10.90 19.72 0.79
C LEU A 35 10.12 19.08 -0.37
N ARG A 36 8.86 18.69 -0.14
CA ARG A 36 7.96 18.16 -1.18
C ARG A 36 7.70 19.19 -2.29
N ASP A 37 7.33 20.41 -1.92
CA ASP A 37 6.85 21.43 -2.87
C ASP A 37 8.00 22.10 -3.64
N SER A 38 9.09 22.45 -2.93
CA SER A 38 10.22 23.16 -3.52
C SER A 38 11.29 22.25 -4.10
N ARG A 39 11.32 20.97 -3.69
CA ARG A 39 12.38 20.00 -4.05
C ARG A 39 13.79 20.49 -3.68
N LEU A 40 13.88 21.37 -2.68
CA LEU A 40 15.12 21.92 -2.15
C LEU A 40 15.49 21.21 -0.85
N CYS A 41 16.70 20.65 -0.81
CA CYS A 41 17.32 20.13 0.40
C CYS A 41 18.42 21.09 0.82
N ASP A 42 18.35 21.63 2.04
CA ASP A 42 19.32 22.60 2.56
C ASP A 42 19.62 23.76 1.58
N ARG A 43 18.56 24.30 0.96
CA ARG A 43 18.60 25.36 -0.08
C ARG A 43 19.24 24.95 -1.41
N GLN A 44 19.66 23.71 -1.57
CA GLN A 44 20.17 23.17 -2.83
C GLN A 44 19.09 22.34 -3.56
N PRO A 45 18.98 22.46 -4.90
CA PRO A 45 18.05 21.65 -5.67
C PRO A 45 18.46 20.18 -5.66
N MET A 46 17.48 19.29 -5.52
CA MET A 46 17.72 17.85 -5.59
C MET A 46 17.80 17.37 -7.05
N ASN A 47 18.68 16.40 -7.31
CA ASN A 47 18.79 15.78 -8.63
C ASN A 47 17.64 14.80 -8.85
N ASN A 48 17.06 14.81 -10.05
CA ASN A 48 16.04 13.85 -10.44
C ASN A 48 16.71 12.52 -10.83
N LEU A 49 16.36 11.44 -10.14
CA LEU A 49 16.88 10.09 -10.37
C LEU A 49 15.99 9.25 -11.32
N GLY A 50 14.91 9.83 -11.83
CA GLY A 50 13.88 9.15 -12.61
C GLY A 50 12.76 8.56 -11.73
N SER A 51 11.62 8.25 -12.34
CA SER A 51 10.47 7.60 -11.69
C SER A 51 9.97 8.29 -10.41
N ASN A 52 9.86 9.62 -10.43
CA ASN A 52 9.43 10.44 -9.28
C ASN A 52 10.30 10.26 -8.01
N LYS A 53 11.60 10.07 -8.22
CA LYS A 53 12.61 10.03 -7.16
C LYS A 53 13.57 11.19 -7.30
N TRP A 54 13.87 11.84 -6.18
CA TRP A 54 14.85 12.91 -6.11
C TRP A 54 15.86 12.62 -5.00
N SER A 55 17.11 12.97 -5.22
CA SER A 55 18.16 12.85 -4.22
C SER A 55 19.13 14.02 -4.29
N LEU A 56 19.55 14.48 -3.12
CA LEU A 56 20.76 15.24 -2.93
C LEU A 56 21.64 14.41 -2.00
N GLU A 57 22.61 13.72 -2.58
CA GLU A 57 23.56 12.88 -1.87
C GLU A 57 24.97 13.34 -2.19
N GLY A 58 25.76 13.57 -1.15
CA GLY A 58 27.15 13.94 -1.23
C GLY A 58 27.92 13.49 0.00
N SER A 59 29.25 13.52 -0.13
CA SER A 59 30.17 13.43 1.00
C SER A 59 30.81 14.81 1.21
N PRO A 60 30.91 15.30 2.45
CA PRO A 60 31.73 16.47 2.73
C PRO A 60 33.18 16.20 2.29
N HIS A 61 33.80 17.22 1.70
CA HIS A 61 35.21 17.17 1.30
C HIS A 61 36.05 17.82 2.40
N VAL A 62 36.81 17.00 3.12
CA VAL A 62 37.61 17.44 4.26
C VAL A 62 39.07 17.17 3.99
N GLN A 63 39.88 18.22 3.95
CA GLN A 63 41.33 18.11 3.87
C GLN A 63 41.92 18.13 5.28
N GLY A 64 42.73 17.12 5.60
CA GLY A 64 43.45 17.04 6.86
C GLY A 64 44.58 18.07 6.93
N SER A 65 44.70 18.76 8.07
CA SER A 65 45.84 19.61 8.39
C SER A 65 46.76 18.89 9.37
N TRP A 66 48.07 19.06 9.23
CA TRP A 66 49.07 18.31 10.00
C TRP A 66 48.87 18.47 11.50
N LEU A 67 48.82 17.35 12.24
CA LEU A 67 48.54 17.27 13.67
C LEU A 67 47.23 17.94 14.11
N GLN A 68 46.27 18.04 13.20
CA GLN A 68 44.97 18.65 13.46
C GLN A 68 43.82 17.73 13.03
N THR A 69 42.68 17.94 13.67
CA THR A 69 41.42 17.29 13.34
C THR A 69 40.54 18.27 12.58
N SER A 70 40.32 18.01 11.30
CA SER A 70 39.36 18.74 10.47
C SER A 70 38.03 17.99 10.48
N THR A 71 36.92 18.69 10.71
CA THR A 71 35.56 18.10 10.66
C THR A 71 34.67 18.97 9.80
N ASP A 72 33.91 18.34 8.92
CA ASP A 72 32.88 19.00 8.13
C ASP A 72 31.64 18.10 8.01
N TYR A 73 30.52 18.68 7.61
CA TYR A 73 29.28 17.96 7.43
C TYR A 73 28.49 18.45 6.24
N LEU A 74 27.66 17.56 5.69
CA LEU A 74 26.71 17.88 4.63
C LEU A 74 25.35 17.25 4.95
N VAL A 75 24.27 17.93 4.56
CA VAL A 75 22.91 17.43 4.72
C VAL A 75 22.47 16.76 3.43
N ASN A 76 22.14 15.47 3.53
CA ASN A 76 21.66 14.67 2.41
C ASN A 76 20.15 14.44 2.53
N CYS A 77 19.45 14.50 1.39
CA CYS A 77 18.03 14.25 1.30
C CYS A 77 17.71 13.27 0.19
N ARG A 78 16.69 12.45 0.45
CA ARG A 78 16.05 11.59 -0.55
C ARG A 78 14.55 11.78 -0.44
N LEU A 79 13.90 11.92 -1.59
CA LEU A 79 12.47 12.11 -1.74
C LEU A 79 11.97 11.11 -2.79
N GLU A 80 10.88 10.44 -2.48
CA GLU A 80 10.26 9.44 -3.35
C GLU A 80 8.75 9.62 -3.25
N GLU A 81 8.09 9.85 -4.38
CA GLU A 81 6.64 9.86 -4.43
C GLU A 81 6.12 8.42 -4.33
N MET A 82 5.08 8.23 -3.53
CA MET A 82 4.43 6.94 -3.31
C MET A 82 2.92 7.11 -3.31
N VAL A 83 2.22 6.05 -3.72
CA VAL A 83 0.76 6.00 -3.66
C VAL A 83 0.34 5.47 -2.30
N LEU A 84 -0.61 6.16 -1.68
CA LEU A 84 -1.25 5.75 -0.43
C LEU A 84 -2.69 5.37 -0.73
N GLU A 85 -3.13 4.23 -0.21
CA GLU A 85 -4.47 3.72 -0.44
C GLU A 85 -5.23 3.64 0.88
N THR A 86 -6.48 4.09 0.88
CA THR A 86 -7.35 3.95 2.03
C THR A 86 -8.78 3.73 1.56
N GLU A 87 -9.48 2.83 2.24
CA GLU A 87 -10.84 2.44 1.87
C GLU A 87 -11.90 3.36 2.45
N CYS A 88 -11.63 3.93 3.62
CA CYS A 88 -12.55 4.81 4.31
C CYS A 88 -11.80 5.90 5.06
N SER A 89 -12.48 7.01 5.37
CA SER A 89 -11.89 8.17 6.04
C SER A 89 -11.23 7.85 7.37
N ASP A 90 -11.78 6.84 8.08
CA ASP A 90 -11.33 6.44 9.42
C ASP A 90 -10.62 5.07 9.41
N CYS A 91 -10.29 4.56 8.22
CA CYS A 91 -9.60 3.30 8.04
C CYS A 91 -8.08 3.50 8.10
N VAL A 92 -7.37 2.42 8.39
CA VAL A 92 -5.92 2.35 8.21
C VAL A 92 -5.58 2.71 6.77
N ILE A 93 -4.52 3.48 6.58
CA ILE A 93 -4.00 3.84 5.27
C ILE A 93 -2.89 2.82 4.94
N SER A 94 -3.08 2.07 3.87
CA SER A 94 -2.09 1.13 3.35
C SER A 94 -0.98 1.90 2.67
N SER A 95 0.27 1.66 3.09
CA SER A 95 1.47 2.25 2.49
C SER A 95 2.52 1.17 2.20
N PRO A 96 3.39 1.34 1.18
CA PRO A 96 4.50 0.42 0.93
C PRO A 96 5.45 0.23 2.12
N ILE A 97 5.45 1.17 3.08
CA ILE A 97 6.29 1.12 4.29
C ILE A 97 5.58 0.50 5.50
N GLY A 98 4.32 0.08 5.35
CA GLY A 98 3.47 -0.48 6.40
C GLY A 98 2.17 0.30 6.60
N ASP A 99 1.40 -0.15 7.58
CA ASP A 99 0.08 0.39 7.91
C ASP A 99 0.18 1.71 8.67
N ILE A 100 -0.47 2.76 8.17
CA ILE A 100 -0.52 4.07 8.81
C ILE A 100 -1.86 4.22 9.54
N PRO A 101 -1.85 4.60 10.83
CA PRO A 101 -3.08 4.81 11.59
C PRO A 101 -3.97 5.89 10.97
N ALA A 102 -5.29 5.68 10.96
CA ALA A 102 -6.26 6.63 10.43
C ALA A 102 -6.20 8.02 11.08
N ALA A 103 -5.79 8.09 12.36
CA ALA A 103 -5.64 9.33 13.10
C ALA A 103 -4.46 10.20 12.62
N ALA A 104 -3.58 9.68 11.76
CA ALA A 104 -2.46 10.43 11.22
C ALA A 104 -2.95 11.53 10.28
N ASN A 105 -2.60 12.78 10.59
CA ASN A 105 -3.07 13.93 9.83
C ASN A 105 -1.96 14.48 8.92
N GLY A 106 -1.92 14.01 7.66
CA GLY A 106 -1.06 14.53 6.60
C GLY A 106 0.44 14.26 6.77
N SER A 107 0.88 13.62 7.86
CA SER A 107 2.24 13.11 7.98
C SER A 107 2.35 11.96 8.97
N PHE A 108 3.26 11.04 8.70
CA PHE A 108 3.55 9.90 9.57
C PHE A 108 5.02 9.52 9.48
N VAL A 109 5.63 9.17 10.63
CA VAL A 109 7.02 8.77 10.72
C VAL A 109 7.09 7.30 11.12
N HIS A 110 7.79 6.50 10.32
CA HIS A 110 8.03 5.09 10.59
C HIS A 110 9.46 4.75 10.21
N ASN A 111 10.21 4.14 11.14
CA ASN A 111 11.59 3.70 10.94
C ASN A 111 12.49 4.75 10.25
N LEU A 112 12.47 6.00 10.76
CA LEU A 112 13.25 7.14 10.24
C LEU A 112 12.86 7.61 8.82
N VAL A 113 11.82 7.02 8.22
CA VAL A 113 11.17 7.49 7.00
C VAL A 113 9.99 8.35 7.40
N THR A 114 9.80 9.47 6.69
CA THR A 114 8.61 10.29 6.86
C THR A 114 7.80 10.32 5.58
N VAL A 115 6.52 9.97 5.72
CA VAL A 115 5.52 10.10 4.66
C VAL A 115 4.73 11.36 4.92
N VAL A 116 4.48 12.15 3.87
CA VAL A 116 3.67 13.36 3.92
C VAL A 116 2.69 13.33 2.77
N TRP A 117 1.43 13.61 3.08
CA TRP A 117 0.36 13.67 2.09
C TRP A 117 -0.57 14.84 2.39
N ASP A 118 -1.38 15.19 1.40
CA ASP A 118 -2.39 16.23 1.52
C ASP A 118 -3.76 15.63 1.21
N ASN A 119 -4.73 15.84 2.09
CA ASN A 119 -6.09 15.33 1.89
C ASN A 119 -6.79 16.02 0.72
N SER A 120 -6.33 17.20 0.28
CA SER A 120 -6.86 17.88 -0.92
C SER A 120 -6.51 17.15 -2.22
N LEU A 121 -5.42 16.37 -2.23
CA LEU A 121 -5.00 15.55 -3.37
C LEU A 121 -5.65 14.16 -3.36
N LYS A 122 -6.57 13.91 -2.43
CA LYS A 122 -7.25 12.62 -2.33
C LYS A 122 -8.16 12.42 -3.53
N GLU A 123 -7.77 11.50 -4.40
CA GLU A 123 -8.64 11.02 -5.46
C GLU A 123 -9.59 9.97 -4.89
N SER A 124 -10.89 10.24 -4.95
CA SER A 124 -11.89 9.23 -4.63
C SER A 124 -12.06 8.32 -5.84
N GLN A 125 -11.42 7.15 -5.82
CA GLN A 125 -11.77 6.12 -6.77
C GLN A 125 -13.19 5.63 -6.47
N LYS A 126 -14.06 5.67 -7.47
CA LYS A 126 -15.39 5.07 -7.34
C LYS A 126 -15.21 3.60 -7.00
N CYS A 127 -15.97 3.10 -6.04
CA CYS A 127 -15.96 1.69 -5.68
C CYS A 127 -16.14 0.83 -6.95
N GLN A 128 -15.14 0.01 -7.26
CA GLN A 128 -15.08 -0.82 -8.45
C GLN A 128 -15.10 -2.28 -8.03
N THR A 129 -16.00 -3.04 -8.62
CA THR A 129 -16.07 -4.49 -8.45
C THR A 129 -15.32 -5.14 -9.60
N LYS A 130 -14.36 -6.00 -9.29
CA LYS A 130 -13.68 -6.82 -10.29
C LYS A 130 -14.34 -8.19 -10.33
N GLN A 131 -14.78 -8.62 -11.51
CA GLN A 131 -15.19 -10.01 -11.71
C GLN A 131 -13.96 -10.90 -11.56
N VAL A 132 -13.99 -11.76 -10.54
CA VAL A 132 -12.89 -12.70 -10.25
C VAL A 132 -13.07 -13.97 -11.08
N GLU A 133 -14.28 -14.52 -11.09
CA GLU A 133 -14.61 -15.77 -11.79
C GLU A 133 -16.06 -15.77 -12.29
N GLU A 134 -16.32 -16.55 -13.33
CA GLU A 134 -17.66 -16.88 -13.86
C GLU A 134 -17.67 -18.32 -14.35
N GLY A 135 -18.78 -19.03 -14.12
CA GLY A 135 -18.90 -20.44 -14.46
C GLY A 135 -20.26 -21.03 -14.11
N LEU A 136 -20.45 -22.29 -14.52
CA LEU A 136 -21.61 -23.09 -14.16
C LEU A 136 -21.28 -23.92 -12.92
N ALA A 137 -22.12 -23.78 -11.89
CA ALA A 137 -21.92 -24.47 -10.62
C ALA A 137 -23.22 -25.11 -10.14
N LEU A 138 -23.08 -26.12 -9.28
CA LEU A 138 -24.17 -26.76 -8.57
C LEU A 138 -24.38 -26.06 -7.23
N LEU A 139 -25.62 -25.73 -6.90
CA LEU A 139 -26.03 -25.15 -5.64
C LEU A 139 -26.54 -26.26 -4.71
N TYR A 140 -25.94 -26.40 -3.53
CA TYR A 140 -26.34 -27.34 -2.49
C TYR A 140 -26.88 -26.58 -1.28
N GLU A 141 -28.01 -27.05 -0.77
CA GLU A 141 -28.52 -26.65 0.53
C GLU A 141 -27.69 -27.30 1.64
N THR A 142 -27.43 -26.54 2.71
CA THR A 142 -26.74 -27.07 3.88
C THR A 142 -27.73 -27.35 5.01
N THR A 143 -27.24 -27.91 6.12
CA THR A 143 -28.06 -28.12 7.33
C THR A 143 -28.58 -26.81 7.93
N ASP A 144 -27.90 -25.68 7.67
CA ASP A 144 -28.39 -24.35 8.02
C ASP A 144 -29.08 -23.72 6.79
N PRO A 145 -30.40 -23.41 6.85
CA PRO A 145 -31.12 -22.76 5.75
C PRO A 145 -30.60 -21.36 5.41
N LYS A 146 -29.74 -20.78 6.27
CA LYS A 146 -29.07 -19.50 6.02
C LYS A 146 -27.77 -19.65 5.25
N VAL A 147 -27.34 -20.87 4.93
CA VAL A 147 -26.06 -21.13 4.27
C VAL A 147 -26.26 -22.07 3.07
N PHE A 148 -25.65 -21.70 1.96
CA PHE A 148 -25.59 -22.52 0.74
C PHE A 148 -24.15 -22.85 0.40
N ARG A 149 -23.97 -23.90 -0.39
CA ARG A 149 -22.67 -24.29 -0.93
C ARG A 149 -22.74 -24.31 -2.45
N ILE A 150 -21.82 -23.62 -3.10
CA ILE A 150 -21.69 -23.55 -4.56
C ILE A 150 -20.46 -24.36 -4.93
N CYS A 151 -20.65 -25.38 -5.78
CA CYS A 151 -19.56 -26.22 -6.24
C CYS A 151 -19.46 -26.18 -7.76
N ASP A 152 -18.33 -25.72 -8.29
CA ASP A 152 -17.97 -25.87 -9.69
C ASP A 152 -16.99 -27.06 -9.80
N SER A 153 -17.51 -28.21 -10.23
CA SER A 153 -16.70 -29.42 -10.39
C SER A 153 -15.64 -29.31 -11.48
N ASN A 154 -15.86 -28.46 -12.49
CA ASN A 154 -14.92 -28.31 -13.60
C ASN A 154 -13.71 -27.48 -13.18
N LYS A 155 -13.95 -26.41 -12.41
CA LYS A 155 -12.90 -25.54 -11.88
C LYS A 155 -12.35 -25.99 -10.52
N GLN A 156 -12.93 -27.05 -9.93
CA GLN A 156 -12.62 -27.51 -8.58
C GLN A 156 -12.79 -26.41 -7.50
N LEU A 157 -13.71 -25.47 -7.73
CA LEU A 157 -13.98 -24.37 -6.80
C LEU A 157 -15.16 -24.69 -5.92
N ASN A 158 -15.05 -24.32 -4.65
CA ASN A 158 -16.09 -24.55 -3.65
C ASN A 158 -16.25 -23.34 -2.75
N PHE A 159 -17.43 -22.73 -2.78
CA PHE A 159 -17.75 -21.54 -2.01
C PHE A 159 -18.90 -21.84 -1.05
N VAL A 160 -18.71 -21.46 0.21
CA VAL A 160 -19.79 -21.48 1.21
C VAL A 160 -20.32 -20.06 1.32
N VAL A 161 -21.63 -19.87 1.18
CA VAL A 161 -22.24 -18.55 0.98
C VAL A 161 -23.39 -18.35 1.95
N LYS A 162 -23.49 -17.15 2.55
CA LYS A 162 -24.65 -16.78 3.38
C LYS A 162 -25.84 -16.34 2.54
N ASN A 163 -27.04 -16.72 2.97
CA ASN A 163 -28.31 -16.33 2.39
C ASN A 163 -28.72 -14.89 2.82
N ILE A 164 -27.83 -13.92 2.63
CA ILE A 164 -28.07 -12.52 2.96
C ILE A 164 -27.69 -11.70 1.74
N SER A 165 -28.58 -10.82 1.30
CA SER A 165 -28.29 -9.87 0.24
C SER A 165 -27.45 -8.72 0.79
N VAL A 166 -26.33 -8.45 0.13
CA VAL A 166 -25.44 -7.34 0.46
C VAL A 166 -25.35 -6.44 -0.77
N GLY A 167 -25.50 -5.13 -0.57
CA GLY A 167 -25.25 -4.15 -1.61
C GLY A 167 -23.76 -3.88 -1.74
N LEU A 168 -23.24 -3.92 -2.97
CA LEU A 168 -21.88 -3.47 -3.27
C LEU A 168 -21.89 -1.97 -3.53
N CYS A 169 -20.91 -1.26 -2.95
CA CYS A 169 -20.65 0.17 -3.15
C CYS A 169 -21.84 1.08 -2.75
N LYS A 170 -21.67 1.94 -1.73
CA LYS A 170 -22.70 2.94 -1.39
C LYS A 170 -22.57 4.19 -2.27
N PRO A 171 -23.66 4.80 -2.75
CA PRO A 171 -25.05 4.40 -2.56
C PRO A 171 -25.41 3.18 -3.44
N ALA A 172 -26.04 2.18 -2.82
CA ALA A 172 -26.25 0.83 -3.33
C ALA A 172 -27.35 0.76 -4.41
N THR A 173 -27.21 1.48 -5.53
CA THR A 173 -28.29 1.57 -6.52
C THR A 173 -28.17 0.58 -7.67
N ASN A 174 -27.00 0.00 -7.94
CA ASN A 174 -26.80 -0.76 -9.19
C ASN A 174 -26.50 -2.26 -9.01
N PHE A 175 -26.21 -2.71 -7.79
CA PHE A 175 -25.71 -4.06 -7.52
C PHE A 175 -26.47 -4.68 -6.34
N THR A 176 -27.73 -5.00 -6.56
CA THR A 176 -28.57 -5.75 -5.60
C THR A 176 -28.46 -7.25 -5.89
N ASN A 177 -28.60 -8.08 -4.84
CA ASN A 177 -28.56 -9.55 -4.87
C ASN A 177 -27.19 -10.24 -4.87
N PHE A 178 -26.16 -9.57 -4.34
CA PHE A 178 -24.90 -10.26 -4.03
C PHE A 178 -24.96 -10.94 -2.67
N ARG A 179 -24.29 -12.08 -2.54
CA ARG A 179 -24.25 -12.90 -1.33
C ARG A 179 -22.80 -13.12 -0.91
N PRO A 180 -22.44 -12.86 0.36
CA PRO A 180 -21.06 -12.91 0.80
C PRO A 180 -20.57 -14.35 0.94
N VAL A 181 -19.34 -14.59 0.48
CA VAL A 181 -18.63 -15.86 0.68
C VAL A 181 -18.10 -15.88 2.10
N LEU A 182 -18.33 -16.99 2.81
CA LEU A 182 -17.81 -17.21 4.15
C LEU A 182 -16.30 -17.36 4.10
N GLU A 183 -15.62 -16.86 5.15
CA GLU A 183 -14.16 -16.93 5.32
C GLU A 183 -13.35 -16.10 4.32
N MET A 184 -14.00 -15.40 3.39
CA MET A 184 -13.36 -14.48 2.46
C MET A 184 -13.88 -13.07 2.68
N ASP A 185 -12.98 -12.15 3.01
CA ASP A 185 -13.36 -10.74 3.10
C ASP A 185 -13.55 -10.16 1.69
N ARG A 186 -14.64 -9.41 1.50
CA ARG A 186 -14.97 -8.66 0.25
C ARG A 186 -15.17 -9.50 -1.01
N VAL A 187 -15.33 -10.81 -0.88
CA VAL A 187 -15.75 -11.67 -1.99
C VAL A 187 -17.25 -11.91 -1.89
N VAL A 188 -17.96 -11.61 -2.97
CA VAL A 188 -19.40 -11.85 -3.07
C VAL A 188 -19.72 -12.60 -4.35
N THR A 189 -20.85 -13.29 -4.34
CA THR A 189 -21.32 -14.09 -5.46
C THR A 189 -22.74 -13.70 -5.82
N SER A 190 -23.08 -13.82 -7.10
CA SER A 190 -24.44 -13.79 -7.60
C SER A 190 -24.61 -14.95 -8.57
N TRP A 191 -25.83 -15.46 -8.68
CA TRP A 191 -26.14 -16.54 -9.61
C TRP A 191 -27.58 -16.43 -10.09
N ILE A 192 -27.82 -17.05 -11.24
CA ILE A 192 -29.15 -17.20 -11.83
C ILE A 192 -29.40 -18.71 -11.95
N THR A 193 -30.58 -19.16 -11.56
CA THR A 193 -30.96 -20.56 -11.69
C THR A 193 -31.31 -20.87 -13.14
N VAL A 194 -30.56 -21.79 -13.76
CA VAL A 194 -30.88 -22.29 -15.11
C VAL A 194 -31.78 -23.50 -14.97
N ASN A 195 -33.10 -23.30 -15.11
CA ASN A 195 -34.05 -24.42 -15.16
C ASN A 195 -33.99 -25.09 -16.53
N ASN A 196 -33.30 -26.22 -16.65
CA ASN A 196 -33.49 -27.11 -17.78
C ASN A 196 -34.78 -27.92 -17.56
N SER A 197 -35.91 -27.36 -17.97
CA SER A 197 -37.13 -28.14 -18.15
C SER A 197 -37.00 -29.03 -19.40
N LYS A 198 -36.69 -30.31 -19.19
CA LYS A 198 -37.10 -31.53 -19.93
C LYS A 198 -35.94 -32.53 -20.04
N SER A 199 -36.01 -33.59 -19.24
CA SER A 199 -35.62 -34.93 -19.72
C SER A 199 -36.85 -35.82 -19.66
N ASP A 200 -37.61 -35.82 -20.75
CA ASP A 200 -38.49 -36.94 -21.08
C ASP A 200 -37.61 -38.12 -21.48
N ALA A 201 -37.48 -39.12 -20.60
CA ALA A 201 -37.00 -40.45 -20.98
C ALA A 201 -37.66 -41.54 -20.09
N LYS A 202 -38.87 -41.91 -20.52
CA LYS A 202 -39.53 -43.22 -20.43
C LYS A 202 -39.07 -44.21 -19.33
N SER A 203 -40.00 -44.46 -18.40
CA SER A 203 -40.68 -45.75 -18.20
C SER A 203 -39.86 -47.04 -18.38
N GLY A 204 -39.55 -47.66 -17.24
CA GLY A 204 -39.98 -49.04 -16.98
C GLY A 204 -38.97 -50.16 -17.26
N ASN A 205 -38.44 -50.75 -16.19
CA ASN A 205 -38.16 -52.18 -16.15
C ASN A 205 -38.71 -52.74 -14.84
N LYS A 206 -39.87 -53.39 -14.91
CA LYS A 206 -40.33 -54.37 -13.92
C LYS A 206 -39.59 -55.67 -14.21
N THR A 207 -38.98 -56.24 -13.19
CA THR A 207 -38.65 -57.67 -13.12
C THR A 207 -39.91 -58.47 -12.83
#